data_AF-A0A2V9GQF7-F1
#
_entry.id   AF-A0A2V9GQF7-F1
#
_cell.length_a   1.000
_cell.length_b   1.000
_cell.length_c   1.000
_cell.angle_alpha   90.00
_cell.angle_beta   90.00
_cell.angle_gamma   90.00
#
_symmetry.space_group_name_H-M   'P 1'
#
loop_
_entity.id
_entity.type
_entity.pdbx_description
1 polymer ?
#
loop_
_entity_poly.entity_id
_entity_poly.type
_entity_poly.pdbx_seq_one_letter_code
_entity_poly.pdbx_strand_id
1 'polypeptide(L)'
;PGAHINAIGANHAHKRELDDEAVASADIIIVDSVEQSRQEAGDLIIAFHGDETCWTGVKKLSEIVAGKASGRTSDTEVTLFKSNGIASWDLAVAMKVYAMAREKGLGKELPLWSDDGKG
;
A
#
# COMPACT_ATOMS: atom_id res chain seq x y z
N PRO A 1 12.43 -18.79 8.22
CA PRO A 1 11.66 -18.38 9.43
C PRO A 1 12.00 -16.94 9.83
N GLY A 2 11.02 -16.18 10.32
CA GLY A 2 11.22 -14.83 10.87
C GLY A 2 11.39 -13.70 9.84
N ALA A 3 11.36 -14.03 8.55
CA ALA A 3 11.56 -13.03 7.50
C ALA A 3 10.40 -12.02 7.45
N HIS A 4 10.71 -10.80 7.03
CA HIS A 4 9.72 -9.82 6.63
C HIS A 4 9.98 -9.40 5.19
N ILE A 5 8.93 -9.44 4.38
CA ILE A 5 8.96 -9.15 2.95
C ILE A 5 8.09 -7.92 2.70
N ASN A 6 8.65 -6.96 1.97
CA ASN A 6 7.93 -5.83 1.41
C ASN A 6 7.86 -6.02 -0.11
N ALA A 7 6.71 -6.45 -0.62
CA ALA A 7 6.45 -6.61 -2.05
C ALA A 7 5.77 -5.34 -2.59
N ILE A 8 6.46 -4.59 -3.44
CA ILE A 8 6.07 -3.21 -3.79
C ILE A 8 5.91 -3.01 -5.30
N GLY A 9 6.65 -3.73 -6.14
CA GLY A 9 6.75 -3.40 -7.57
C GLY A 9 5.63 -3.96 -8.45
N ALA A 10 4.93 -5.00 -8.03
CA ALA A 10 3.80 -5.54 -8.79
C ALA A 10 2.48 -4.82 -8.46
N ASN A 11 2.07 -3.90 -9.35
CA ASN A 11 0.81 -3.15 -9.29
C ASN A 11 -0.07 -3.38 -10.53
N HIS A 12 0.04 -4.57 -11.13
CA HIS A 12 -0.82 -5.02 -12.21
C HIS A 12 -1.31 -6.44 -11.93
N ALA A 13 -2.58 -6.72 -12.19
CA ALA A 13 -3.24 -8.00 -11.90
C ALA A 13 -2.51 -9.26 -12.42
N HIS A 14 -1.74 -9.11 -13.50
CA HIS A 14 -1.06 -10.20 -14.20
C HIS A 14 0.47 -10.17 -14.05
N LYS A 15 1.02 -9.27 -13.23
CA LYS A 15 2.46 -9.20 -12.93
C LYS A 15 2.69 -9.50 -11.45
N ARG A 16 3.73 -10.26 -11.15
CA ARG A 16 4.13 -10.62 -9.78
C ARG A 16 5.63 -10.58 -9.61
N GLU A 17 6.06 -10.25 -8.41
CA GLU A 17 7.45 -10.35 -7.92
C GLU A 17 7.64 -11.63 -7.10
N LEU A 18 6.56 -12.12 -6.49
CA LEU A 18 6.53 -13.32 -5.65
C LEU A 18 5.88 -14.48 -6.40
N ASP A 19 6.41 -15.69 -6.20
CA ASP A 19 5.77 -16.92 -6.62
C ASP A 19 4.78 -17.45 -5.55
N ASP A 20 4.07 -18.53 -5.89
CA ASP A 20 3.05 -19.11 -5.02
C ASP A 20 3.63 -19.58 -3.69
N GLU A 21 4.85 -20.15 -3.72
CA GLU A 21 5.53 -20.66 -2.52
C GLU A 21 5.92 -19.51 -1.58
N ALA A 22 6.43 -18.39 -2.11
CA ALA A 22 6.73 -17.22 -1.31
C ALA A 22 5.48 -16.65 -0.62
N VAL A 23 4.35 -16.54 -1.33
CA VAL A 23 3.09 -16.07 -0.73
C VAL A 23 2.55 -17.09 0.29
N ALA A 24 2.57 -18.38 -0.03
CA ALA A 24 2.10 -19.44 0.86
C ALA A 24 2.97 -19.59 2.13
N SER A 25 4.25 -19.21 2.05
CA SER A 25 5.15 -19.24 3.22
C SER A 25 4.86 -18.13 4.24
N ALA A 26 4.05 -17.12 3.89
CA ALA A 26 3.73 -16.02 4.78
C ALA A 26 2.67 -16.42 5.81
N ASP A 27 3.04 -16.39 7.08
CA ASP A 27 2.12 -16.58 8.20
C ASP A 27 1.12 -15.42 8.34
N ILE A 28 1.53 -14.22 7.92
CA ILE A 28 0.69 -13.01 7.96
C ILE A 28 0.87 -12.23 6.66
N ILE A 29 -0.25 -11.98 5.96
CA ILE A 29 -0.32 -11.12 4.79
C ILE A 29 -1.03 -9.81 5.16
N ILE A 30 -0.34 -8.69 4.91
CA ILE A 30 -0.81 -7.35 5.17
C ILE A 30 -0.80 -6.57 3.86
N VAL A 31 -1.84 -5.78 3.61
CA VAL A 31 -1.94 -4.89 2.44
C VAL A 31 -2.22 -3.45 2.86
N ASP A 32 -1.97 -2.50 1.97
CA ASP A 32 -2.40 -1.11 2.16
C ASP A 32 -3.92 -0.94 1.98
N SER A 33 -4.47 -1.56 0.93
CA SER A 33 -5.90 -1.60 0.62
C SER A 33 -6.28 -2.97 0.06
N VAL A 34 -7.18 -3.68 0.74
CA VAL A 34 -7.70 -4.98 0.26
C VAL A 34 -8.41 -4.82 -1.08
N GLU A 35 -9.18 -3.75 -1.24
CA GLU A 35 -9.93 -3.50 -2.46
C GLU A 35 -9.02 -3.24 -3.66
N GLN A 36 -7.96 -2.45 -3.50
CA GLN A 36 -6.99 -2.22 -4.56
C GLN A 36 -6.13 -3.45 -4.83
N SER A 37 -5.71 -4.17 -3.77
CA SER A 37 -4.94 -5.42 -3.91
C SER A 37 -5.71 -6.47 -4.72
N ARG A 38 -7.03 -6.58 -4.56
CA ARG A 38 -7.89 -7.47 -5.37
C ARG A 38 -7.90 -7.14 -6.86
N GLN A 39 -7.58 -5.90 -7.23
CA GLN A 39 -7.54 -5.45 -8.62
C GLN A 39 -6.14 -5.46 -9.21
N GLU A 40 -5.12 -5.18 -8.41
CA GLU A 40 -3.80 -4.80 -8.92
C GLU A 40 -2.64 -5.62 -8.34
N ALA A 41 -2.81 -6.31 -7.21
CA ALA A 41 -1.73 -7.09 -6.61
C ALA A 41 -1.62 -8.47 -7.25
N GLY A 42 -1.00 -8.55 -8.43
CA GLY A 42 -0.79 -9.83 -9.12
C GLY A 42 -0.04 -10.88 -8.29
N ASP A 43 0.80 -10.48 -7.33
CA ASP A 43 1.38 -11.39 -6.32
C ASP A 43 0.31 -12.23 -5.61
N LEU A 44 -0.76 -11.58 -5.14
CA LEU A 44 -1.82 -12.23 -4.35
C LEU A 44 -2.91 -12.80 -5.26
N ILE A 45 -3.32 -12.07 -6.30
CA ILE A 45 -4.39 -12.49 -7.22
C ILE A 45 -4.02 -13.83 -7.88
N ILE A 46 -2.77 -13.96 -8.36
CA ILE A 46 -2.32 -15.17 -9.02
C ILE A 46 -2.12 -16.29 -7.99
N ALA A 47 -1.46 -16.01 -6.86
CA ALA A 47 -1.16 -17.03 -5.84
C ALA A 47 -2.42 -17.57 -5.13
N PHE A 48 -3.50 -16.79 -5.04
CA PHE A 48 -4.76 -17.25 -4.44
C PHE A 48 -5.60 -18.10 -5.40
N HIS A 49 -5.25 -18.19 -6.69
CA HIS A 49 -5.94 -19.05 -7.67
C HIS A 49 -7.47 -18.86 -7.73
N GLY A 50 -7.96 -17.65 -7.40
CA GLY A 50 -9.39 -17.34 -7.34
C GLY A 50 -10.11 -17.81 -6.07
N ASP A 51 -9.40 -18.31 -5.06
CA ASP A 51 -9.97 -18.66 -3.76
C ASP A 51 -10.26 -17.39 -2.93
N GLU A 52 -11.54 -17.06 -2.82
CA GLU A 52 -12.01 -15.91 -2.07
C GLU A 52 -11.76 -16.00 -0.56
N THR A 53 -11.57 -17.22 -0.03
CA THR A 53 -11.31 -17.41 1.40
C THR A 53 -9.94 -16.90 1.81
N CYS A 54 -8.94 -16.92 0.91
CA CYS A 54 -7.61 -16.39 1.18
C CYS A 54 -7.64 -14.90 1.55
N TRP A 55 -8.53 -14.11 0.92
CA TRP A 55 -8.67 -12.69 1.22
C TRP A 55 -9.22 -12.39 2.61
N THR A 56 -9.92 -13.34 3.24
CA THR A 56 -10.49 -13.14 4.59
C THR A 56 -9.41 -13.04 5.67
N GLY A 57 -8.24 -13.67 5.43
CA GLY A 57 -7.08 -13.61 6.33
C GLY A 57 -6.16 -12.41 6.09
N VAL A 58 -6.35 -11.68 4.98
CA VAL A 58 -5.51 -10.52 4.63
C VAL A 58 -5.87 -9.33 5.52
N LYS A 59 -4.89 -8.80 6.23
CA LYS A 59 -5.05 -7.65 7.15
C LYS A 59 -4.72 -6.34 6.45
N LYS A 60 -5.28 -5.22 6.93
CA LYS A 60 -4.86 -3.88 6.45
C LYS A 60 -3.78 -3.30 7.35
N LEU A 61 -2.80 -2.63 6.75
CA LEU A 61 -1.76 -1.91 7.49
C LEU A 61 -2.35 -0.89 8.47
N SER A 62 -3.44 -0.22 8.07
CA SER A 62 -4.15 0.75 8.93
C SER A 62 -4.71 0.13 10.22
N GLU A 63 -5.13 -1.14 10.18
CA GLU A 63 -5.62 -1.84 11.38
C GLU A 63 -4.48 -2.22 12.31
N ILE A 64 -3.31 -2.59 11.76
CA ILE A 64 -2.09 -2.84 12.54
C ILE A 64 -1.65 -1.55 13.24
N VAL A 65 -1.52 -0.46 12.50
CA VAL A 65 -1.09 0.85 13.03
C VAL A 65 -2.06 1.38 14.08
N ALA A 66 -3.36 1.16 13.91
CA ALA A 66 -4.38 1.55 14.87
C ALA A 66 -4.51 0.61 16.08
N GLY A 67 -3.71 -0.46 16.17
CA GLY A 67 -3.81 -1.46 17.24
C GLY A 67 -5.10 -2.30 17.21
N LYS A 68 -5.80 -2.33 16.08
CA LYS A 68 -7.06 -3.08 15.89
C LYS A 68 -6.83 -4.52 15.44
N ALA A 69 -5.67 -4.80 14.89
CA ALA A 69 -5.25 -6.14 14.48
C ALA A 69 -3.78 -6.34 14.84
N SER A 70 -3.42 -7.57 15.22
CA SER A 70 -2.03 -7.91 15.52
C SER A 70 -1.20 -8.01 14.26
N GLY A 71 -0.01 -7.39 14.28
CA GLY A 71 1.06 -7.66 13.32
C GLY A 71 1.76 -8.98 13.67
N ARG A 72 3.09 -8.98 13.62
CA ARG A 72 3.92 -10.10 14.10
C ARG A 72 3.69 -10.37 15.59
N THR A 73 3.49 -11.64 15.93
CA THR A 73 3.31 -12.14 17.31
C THR A 73 4.40 -13.12 17.76
N SER A 74 5.22 -13.63 16.83
CA SER A 74 6.42 -14.41 17.17
C SER A 74 7.60 -14.14 16.23
N ASP A 75 8.81 -14.47 16.71
CA ASP A 75 10.06 -14.29 15.95
C ASP A 75 10.18 -15.26 14.76
N THR A 76 9.37 -16.32 14.71
CA THR A 76 9.42 -17.31 13.64
C THR A 76 8.48 -17.01 12.48
N GLU A 77 7.46 -16.18 12.68
CA GLU A 77 6.48 -15.83 11.65
C GLU A 77 7.14 -15.19 10.42
N VAL A 78 6.73 -15.54 9.23
CA VAL A 78 7.06 -14.83 8.00
C VAL A 78 5.96 -13.81 7.73
N THR A 79 6.32 -12.54 7.59
CA THR A 79 5.35 -11.45 7.37
C THR A 79 5.50 -10.86 5.99
N LEU A 80 4.44 -10.90 5.19
CA LEU A 80 4.38 -10.28 3.88
C LEU A 80 3.56 -9.00 3.96
N PHE A 81 4.19 -7.87 3.66
CA PHE A 81 3.47 -6.65 3.32
C PHE A 81 3.47 -6.46 1.81
N LYS A 82 2.28 -6.47 1.20
CA LYS A 82 2.07 -6.16 -0.20
C LYS A 82 1.53 -4.74 -0.33
N SER A 83 2.26 -3.88 -1.04
CA SER A 83 1.82 -2.51 -1.32
C SER A 83 1.56 -2.32 -2.81
N ASN A 84 0.46 -1.63 -3.10
CA ASN A 84 0.11 -1.07 -4.41
C ASN A 84 0.29 0.45 -4.43
N GLY A 85 0.29 1.09 -3.26
CA GLY A 85 0.30 2.54 -3.09
C GLY A 85 -1.12 3.11 -3.06
N ILE A 86 -1.40 3.94 -2.05
CA ILE A 86 -2.70 4.59 -1.87
C ILE A 86 -2.57 6.11 -1.81
N ALA A 87 -3.49 6.81 -2.47
CA ALA A 87 -3.47 8.28 -2.59
C ALA A 87 -3.48 9.02 -1.24
N SER A 88 -4.00 8.39 -0.17
CA SER A 88 -3.99 8.99 1.16
C SER A 88 -2.59 9.19 1.73
N TRP A 89 -1.63 8.34 1.36
CA TRP A 89 -0.23 8.53 1.80
C TRP A 89 0.40 9.73 1.11
N ASP A 90 0.20 9.87 -0.20
CA ASP A 90 0.70 11.01 -0.97
C ASP A 90 0.10 12.32 -0.44
N LEU A 91 -1.21 12.34 -0.18
CA LEU A 91 -1.89 13.51 0.37
C LEU A 91 -1.36 13.88 1.76
N ALA A 92 -1.15 12.89 2.64
CA ALA A 92 -0.62 13.14 3.98
C ALA A 92 0.78 13.79 3.92
N VAL A 93 1.66 13.28 3.05
CA VAL A 93 2.98 13.86 2.84
C VAL A 93 2.88 15.23 2.18
N ALA A 94 2.05 15.40 1.16
CA ALA A 94 1.85 16.66 0.45
C ALA A 94 1.38 17.78 1.41
N MET A 95 0.42 17.49 2.29
CA MET A 95 -0.03 18.46 3.31
C MET A 95 1.11 18.87 4.24
N LYS A 96 1.93 17.92 4.70
CA LYS A 96 3.06 18.21 5.59
C LYS A 96 4.13 19.05 4.89
N VAL A 97 4.52 18.66 3.69
CA VAL A 97 5.51 19.38 2.87
C VAL A 97 5.01 20.78 2.54
N TYR A 98 3.75 20.92 2.17
CA TYR A 98 3.13 22.21 1.88
C TYR A 98 3.15 23.14 3.10
N ALA A 99 2.73 22.65 4.27
CA ALA A 99 2.76 23.45 5.50
C ALA A 99 4.19 23.92 5.84
N MET A 100 5.19 23.03 5.70
CA MET A 100 6.60 23.38 5.93
C MET A 100 7.13 24.39 4.90
N ALA A 101 6.71 24.29 3.63
CA ALA A 101 7.09 25.25 2.61
C ALA A 101 6.53 26.65 2.92
N ARG A 102 5.27 26.73 3.36
CA ARG A 102 4.65 27.99 3.79
C ARG A 102 5.37 28.61 4.98
N GLU A 103 5.70 27.83 6.00
CA GLU A 103 6.43 28.30 7.19
C GLU A 103 7.83 28.85 6.83
N LYS A 104 8.52 28.22 5.88
CA LYS A 104 9.88 28.58 5.46
C LYS A 104 9.94 29.61 4.33
N GLY A 105 8.79 30.09 3.84
CA GLY A 105 8.74 30.98 2.67
C GLY A 105 9.31 30.36 1.39
N LEU A 106 9.15 29.06 1.21
CA LEU A 106 9.63 28.31 0.03
C LEU A 106 8.51 28.14 -1.02
N GLY A 107 8.92 28.02 -2.28
CA GLY A 107 8.02 27.87 -3.43
C GLY A 107 7.73 29.19 -4.15
N LYS A 108 6.89 29.12 -5.19
CA LYS A 108 6.47 30.28 -5.98
C LYS A 108 4.98 30.15 -6.27
N GLU A 109 4.22 31.21 -6.01
CA GLU A 109 2.83 31.29 -6.44
C GLU A 109 2.79 31.47 -7.96
N LEU A 110 2.00 30.62 -8.61
CA LEU A 110 1.74 30.68 -10.05
C LEU A 110 0.26 31.00 -10.24
N PRO A 111 -0.10 31.84 -11.22
CA PRO A 111 -1.50 32.06 -11.56
C PRO A 111 -2.14 30.73 -11.99
N LEU A 112 -3.31 30.41 -11.46
CA LEU A 112 -4.05 29.20 -11.82
C LEU A 112 -4.74 29.34 -13.19
N TRP A 113 -5.03 30.58 -13.60
CA TRP A 113 -5.56 30.93 -14.91
C TRP A 113 -4.96 32.29 -15.34
N SER A 114 -4.84 32.50 -16.64
CA SER A 114 -4.67 33.85 -17.19
C SER A 114 -6.05 34.50 -17.19
N ASP A 115 -6.20 35.68 -16.59
CA ASP A 115 -7.38 36.52 -16.83
C ASP A 115 -7.29 37.08 -18.26
N ASP A 116 -7.52 36.24 -19.25
CA ASP A 116 -7.75 36.66 -20.63
C ASP A 116 -9.20 37.14 -20.70
N GLY A 117 -9.46 38.32 -20.11
CA GLY A 117 -10.79 38.90 -19.89
C GLY A 117 -11.63 39.04 -21.16
N LYS A 118 -12.28 37.95 -21.56
CA LYS A 118 -13.36 37.92 -22.55
C LYS A 118 -14.51 37.10 -21.98
N GLY A 119 -15.31 37.78 -21.16
CA GLY A 119 -16.75 37.49 -21.09
C GLY A 119 -17.45 37.94 -22.36
#